data_AF-A0A840NSH4-F1
#
_entry.id   AF-A0A840NSH4-F1
#
_cell.length_a   1.000
_cell.length_b   1.000
_cell.length_c   1.000
_cell.angle_alpha   90.00
_cell.angle_beta   90.00
_cell.angle_gamma   90.00
#
_symmetry.space_group_name_H-M   'P 1'
#
loop_
_entity.id
_entity.type
_entity.pdbx_description
1 polymer ?
#
loop_
_entity_poly.entity_id
_entity_poly.type
_entity_poly.pdbx_seq_one_letter_code
_entity_poly.pdbx_strand_id
1 'polypeptide(L)'
;MGNDDRTRKNAGKALASLHKGLGVRRADLHARLGPELRGILRITGTDAAGVQEQLARWLDAWLAKLAPELTRIAEVSYNLPPHQGLNGLTYGKRVAALSAELGAGFSTRTIERRMDEIIEHLQGCLDQQCRSPKAPEPGTARQLEPAPGNALAPRPEPGRGGVDDALRALHDPRSTVRRAIDCFLAHDVHVPCSPAGGLAAVRAAGRSTWVCAFTRADLLEDYRRASSAPWATGSHRLLGADLVRTATRTSDPMGILLNPCAGEPMALTGTMSIPPVLTAEIRETLRSE
;
A
#
# COMPACT_ATOMS: atom_id res chain seq x y z
N MET A 1 -15.97 -19.82 21.33
CA MET A 1 -15.14 -19.37 20.17
C MET A 1 -15.03 -17.86 20.28
N GLY A 2 -13.83 -17.33 20.52
CA GLY A 2 -13.63 -15.89 20.76
C GLY A 2 -13.89 -15.05 19.52
N ASN A 3 -14.21 -13.76 19.71
CA ASN A 3 -14.50 -12.81 18.64
C ASN A 3 -13.35 -12.74 17.60
N ASP A 4 -12.10 -12.87 18.05
CA ASP A 4 -10.89 -12.81 17.22
C ASP A 4 -10.76 -13.97 16.23
N ASP A 5 -11.22 -15.16 16.62
CA ASP A 5 -11.16 -16.35 15.77
C ASP A 5 -12.16 -16.27 14.61
N ARG A 6 -13.32 -15.65 14.88
CA ARG A 6 -14.32 -15.35 13.84
C ARG A 6 -13.81 -14.29 12.85
N THR A 7 -13.18 -13.23 13.35
CA THR A 7 -12.56 -12.17 12.54
C THR A 7 -11.52 -12.74 11.58
N ARG A 8 -10.60 -13.58 12.09
CA ARG A 8 -9.55 -14.23 11.29
C ARG A 8 -10.14 -15.11 10.19
N LYS A 9 -11.10 -15.97 10.53
CA LYS A 9 -11.75 -16.87 9.58
C LYS A 9 -12.49 -16.12 8.46
N ASN A 10 -13.14 -15.00 8.78
CA ASN A 10 -13.83 -14.17 7.80
C ASN A 10 -12.82 -13.49 6.85
N ALA A 11 -11.73 -12.95 7.39
CA ALA A 11 -10.67 -12.32 6.59
C ALA A 11 -10.00 -13.32 5.64
N GLY A 12 -9.67 -14.52 6.12
CA GLY A 12 -9.10 -15.59 5.30
C GLY A 12 -10.03 -16.03 4.16
N LYS A 13 -11.34 -16.14 4.42
CA LYS A 13 -12.34 -16.44 3.39
C LYS A 13 -12.48 -15.32 2.35
N ALA A 14 -12.48 -14.06 2.80
CA ALA A 14 -12.56 -12.91 1.91
C ALA A 14 -11.37 -12.92 0.94
N LEU A 15 -10.16 -13.02 1.49
CA LEU A 15 -8.89 -13.05 0.76
C LEU A 15 -8.82 -14.24 -0.22
N ALA A 16 -9.12 -15.45 0.24
CA ALA A 16 -9.13 -16.65 -0.59
C ALA A 16 -10.15 -16.57 -1.74
N SER A 17 -11.23 -15.78 -1.59
CA SER A 17 -12.23 -15.61 -2.64
C SER A 17 -11.88 -14.56 -3.69
N LEU A 18 -10.83 -13.76 -3.48
CA LEU A 18 -10.53 -12.62 -4.35
C LEU A 18 -10.13 -13.04 -5.77
N HIS A 19 -9.56 -14.24 -5.98
CA HIS A 19 -9.23 -14.72 -7.32
C HIS A 19 -10.47 -14.93 -8.21
N LYS A 20 -11.66 -15.02 -7.61
CA LYS A 20 -12.92 -15.25 -8.34
C LYS A 20 -13.39 -14.00 -9.09
N GLY A 21 -14.23 -14.20 -10.10
CA GLY A 21 -14.77 -13.10 -10.91
C GLY A 21 -13.67 -12.28 -11.57
N LEU A 22 -13.66 -10.96 -11.34
CA LEU A 22 -12.68 -10.01 -11.90
C LEU A 22 -11.38 -9.88 -11.08
N GLY A 23 -11.17 -10.70 -10.04
CA GLY A 23 -9.94 -10.57 -9.25
C GLY A 23 -9.94 -9.30 -8.39
N VAL A 24 -8.75 -8.74 -8.18
CA VAL A 24 -8.59 -7.43 -7.53
C VAL A 24 -9.18 -6.27 -8.35
N ARG A 25 -9.42 -6.43 -9.66
CA ARG A 25 -9.89 -5.35 -10.54
C ARG A 25 -11.38 -4.99 -10.37
N ARG A 26 -12.09 -5.67 -9.49
CA ARG A 26 -13.51 -5.44 -9.24
C ARG A 26 -13.79 -4.05 -8.65
N ALA A 27 -14.87 -3.41 -9.07
CA ALA A 27 -15.26 -2.07 -8.60
C ALA A 27 -15.70 -2.08 -7.12
N ASP A 28 -16.31 -3.18 -6.67
CA ASP A 28 -16.79 -3.41 -5.31
C ASP A 28 -15.72 -4.01 -4.38
N LEU A 29 -14.42 -3.86 -4.71
CA LEU A 29 -13.33 -4.49 -3.97
C LEU A 29 -13.33 -4.11 -2.49
N HIS A 30 -13.55 -2.82 -2.18
CA HIS A 30 -13.60 -2.33 -0.81
C HIS A 30 -14.62 -3.08 0.05
N ALA A 31 -15.85 -3.25 -0.46
CA ALA A 31 -16.91 -3.99 0.21
C ALA A 31 -16.58 -5.49 0.33
N ARG A 32 -15.97 -6.07 -0.71
CA ARG A 32 -15.64 -7.49 -0.75
C ARG A 32 -14.57 -7.91 0.25
N LEU A 33 -13.59 -7.04 0.50
CA LEU A 33 -12.58 -7.28 1.52
C LEU A 33 -13.20 -7.33 2.92
N GLY A 34 -14.27 -6.57 3.15
CA GLY A 34 -14.88 -6.43 4.47
C GLY A 34 -14.00 -5.64 5.44
N PRO A 35 -14.54 -5.23 6.60
CA PRO A 35 -13.78 -4.48 7.60
C PRO A 35 -12.65 -5.29 8.23
N GLU A 36 -12.81 -6.60 8.40
CA GLU A 36 -11.83 -7.46 9.07
C GLU A 36 -10.53 -7.57 8.26
N LEU A 37 -10.62 -7.95 6.98
CA LEU A 37 -9.45 -8.07 6.13
C LEU A 37 -8.81 -6.71 5.87
N ARG A 38 -9.62 -5.65 5.67
CA ARG A 38 -9.07 -4.28 5.53
C ARG A 38 -8.30 -3.87 6.78
N GLY A 39 -8.78 -4.19 7.98
CA GLY A 39 -8.05 -3.94 9.22
C GLY A 39 -6.74 -4.70 9.32
N ILE A 40 -6.73 -6.00 8.99
CA ILE A 40 -5.53 -6.85 9.05
C ILE A 40 -4.48 -6.41 8.01
N LEU A 41 -4.93 -6.11 6.79
CA LEU A 41 -4.08 -5.65 5.68
C LEU A 41 -3.78 -4.15 5.74
N ARG A 42 -4.38 -3.43 6.69
CA ARG A 42 -4.23 -1.98 6.89
C ARG A 42 -4.60 -1.15 5.64
N ILE A 43 -5.65 -1.59 4.96
CA ILE A 43 -6.15 -0.94 3.75
C ILE A 43 -6.95 0.30 4.14
N THR A 44 -6.39 1.47 3.83
CA THR A 44 -6.97 2.79 4.15
C THR A 44 -7.62 3.48 2.96
N GLY A 45 -7.42 2.97 1.74
CA GLY A 45 -8.04 3.49 0.53
C GLY A 45 -9.57 3.47 0.64
N THR A 46 -10.21 4.57 0.28
CA THR A 46 -11.68 4.71 0.31
C THR A 46 -12.31 4.48 -1.07
N ASP A 47 -11.53 4.64 -2.14
CA ASP A 47 -11.95 4.40 -3.52
C ASP A 47 -11.39 3.08 -4.06
N ALA A 48 -11.94 2.63 -5.20
CA ALA A 48 -11.52 1.36 -5.80
C ALA A 48 -10.03 1.37 -6.18
N ALA A 49 -9.50 2.49 -6.69
CA ALA A 49 -8.12 2.58 -7.16
C ALA A 49 -7.09 2.51 -6.01
N GLY A 50 -7.32 3.22 -4.90
CA GLY A 50 -6.46 3.19 -3.73
C GLY A 50 -6.48 1.83 -3.05
N VAL A 51 -7.67 1.22 -2.91
CA VAL A 51 -7.81 -0.14 -2.38
C VAL A 51 -7.09 -1.16 -3.25
N GLN A 52 -7.25 -1.07 -4.57
CA GLN A 52 -6.57 -1.94 -5.53
C GLN A 52 -5.05 -1.82 -5.41
N GLU A 53 -4.51 -0.62 -5.33
CA GLU A 53 -3.06 -0.41 -5.25
C GLU A 53 -2.47 -0.95 -3.94
N GLN A 54 -3.09 -0.66 -2.78
CA GLN A 54 -2.61 -1.16 -1.49
C GLN A 54 -2.67 -2.69 -1.42
N LEU A 55 -3.79 -3.27 -1.86
CA LEU A 55 -3.94 -4.72 -1.89
C LEU A 55 -2.93 -5.37 -2.85
N ALA A 56 -2.75 -4.79 -4.03
CA ALA A 56 -1.82 -5.35 -5.01
C ALA A 56 -0.38 -5.30 -4.51
N ARG A 57 0.06 -4.21 -3.84
CA ARG A 57 1.38 -4.17 -3.19
C ARG A 57 1.55 -5.22 -2.11
N TRP A 58 0.53 -5.40 -1.27
CA TRP A 58 0.57 -6.43 -0.23
C TRP A 58 0.70 -7.82 -0.86
N LEU A 59 -0.06 -8.09 -1.93
CA LEU A 59 0.05 -9.33 -2.70
C LEU A 59 1.42 -9.46 -3.37
N ASP A 60 1.95 -8.42 -4.02
CA ASP A 60 3.26 -8.43 -4.68
C ASP A 60 4.39 -8.79 -3.68
N ALA A 61 4.36 -8.20 -2.47
CA ALA A 61 5.32 -8.50 -1.40
C ALA A 61 5.20 -9.94 -0.88
N TRP A 62 3.99 -10.51 -0.88
CA TRP A 62 3.77 -11.92 -0.54
C TRP A 62 4.21 -12.86 -1.68
N LEU A 63 3.89 -12.52 -2.92
CA LEU A 63 4.23 -13.28 -4.12
C LEU A 63 5.74 -13.39 -4.34
N ALA A 64 6.52 -12.39 -3.90
CA ALA A 64 7.97 -12.44 -3.91
C ALA A 64 8.56 -13.59 -3.07
N LYS A 65 7.77 -14.19 -2.18
CA LYS A 65 8.17 -15.33 -1.33
C LYS A 65 7.83 -16.70 -1.95
N LEU A 66 7.12 -16.74 -3.08
CA LEU A 66 6.70 -17.97 -3.73
C LEU A 66 7.67 -18.41 -4.83
N ALA A 67 7.57 -19.68 -5.23
CA ALA A 67 8.24 -20.17 -6.42
C ALA A 67 7.70 -19.46 -7.68
N PRO A 68 8.54 -19.19 -8.71
CA PRO A 68 8.13 -18.42 -9.89
C PRO A 68 6.86 -18.93 -10.59
N GLU A 69 6.67 -20.25 -10.65
CA GLU A 69 5.46 -20.88 -11.20
C GLU A 69 4.19 -20.50 -10.41
N LEU A 70 4.26 -20.57 -9.07
CA LEU A 70 3.15 -20.23 -8.20
C LEU A 70 2.87 -18.72 -8.24
N THR A 71 3.92 -17.91 -8.30
CA THR A 71 3.81 -16.46 -8.51
C THR A 71 3.03 -16.17 -9.79
N ARG A 72 3.41 -16.81 -10.90
CA ARG A 72 2.75 -16.65 -12.20
C ARG A 72 1.26 -17.01 -12.15
N ILE A 73 0.95 -18.16 -11.54
CA ILE A 73 -0.43 -18.63 -11.40
C ILE A 73 -1.25 -17.65 -10.54
N ALA A 74 -0.68 -17.15 -9.45
CA ALA A 74 -1.35 -16.22 -8.56
C ALA A 74 -1.57 -14.85 -9.21
N GLU A 75 -0.59 -14.29 -9.93
CA GLU A 75 -0.72 -13.02 -10.66
C GLU A 75 -1.93 -13.04 -11.60
N VAL A 76 -2.03 -14.08 -12.43
CA VAL A 76 -3.13 -14.24 -13.39
C VAL A 76 -4.45 -14.53 -12.66
N SER A 77 -4.43 -15.36 -11.63
CA SER A 77 -5.65 -15.76 -10.91
C SER A 77 -6.25 -14.60 -10.13
N TYR A 78 -5.44 -13.78 -9.46
CA TYR A 78 -5.88 -12.57 -8.75
C TYR A 78 -6.07 -11.36 -9.67
N ASN A 79 -5.76 -11.48 -10.97
CA ASN A 79 -5.86 -10.42 -11.96
C ASN A 79 -4.95 -9.20 -11.64
N LEU A 80 -3.72 -9.50 -11.25
CA LEU A 80 -2.67 -8.53 -10.95
C LEU A 80 -1.93 -8.12 -12.24
N PRO A 81 -1.39 -6.88 -12.30
CA PRO A 81 -0.43 -6.49 -13.34
C PRO A 81 0.77 -7.44 -13.48
N PRO A 82 1.40 -7.48 -14.66
CA PRO A 82 1.18 -6.63 -15.84
C PRO A 82 0.15 -7.17 -16.86
N HIS A 83 -0.70 -8.15 -16.54
CA HIS A 83 -1.58 -8.85 -17.49
C HIS A 83 -2.78 -8.06 -18.03
N GLN A 84 -2.50 -6.97 -18.76
CA GLN A 84 -3.52 -6.05 -19.25
C GLN A 84 -4.56 -6.72 -20.15
N GLY A 85 -4.16 -7.69 -20.97
CA GLY A 85 -5.07 -8.49 -21.81
C GLY A 85 -6.06 -9.36 -21.04
N LEU A 86 -5.85 -9.55 -19.72
CA LEU A 86 -6.69 -10.38 -18.86
C LEU A 86 -7.62 -9.55 -17.95
N ASN A 87 -7.47 -8.21 -17.94
CA ASN A 87 -8.15 -7.32 -16.99
C ASN A 87 -9.68 -7.47 -16.97
N GLY A 88 -10.30 -7.68 -18.13
CA GLY A 88 -11.76 -7.84 -18.28
C GLY A 88 -12.25 -9.29 -18.25
N LEU A 89 -11.35 -10.26 -18.11
CA LEU A 89 -11.70 -11.68 -18.16
C LEU A 89 -12.14 -12.16 -16.78
N THR A 90 -13.11 -13.07 -16.73
CA THR A 90 -13.47 -13.81 -15.53
C THR A 90 -12.40 -14.83 -15.16
N TYR A 91 -12.33 -15.27 -13.89
CA TYR A 91 -11.38 -16.28 -13.41
C TYR A 91 -11.20 -17.48 -14.36
N GLY A 92 -12.29 -18.15 -14.76
CA GLY A 92 -12.18 -19.32 -15.65
C GLY A 92 -11.56 -19.00 -17.01
N LYS A 93 -11.82 -17.81 -17.57
CA LYS A 93 -11.20 -17.35 -18.82
C LYS A 93 -9.71 -17.03 -18.63
N ARG A 94 -9.33 -16.46 -17.47
CA ARG A 94 -7.92 -16.22 -17.13
C ARG A 94 -7.15 -17.53 -16.95
N VAL A 95 -7.74 -18.52 -16.28
CA VAL A 95 -7.15 -19.86 -16.10
C VAL A 95 -7.01 -20.58 -17.44
N ALA A 96 -8.03 -20.49 -18.32
CA ALA A 96 -7.93 -21.06 -19.66
C ALA A 96 -6.83 -20.39 -20.50
N ALA A 97 -6.70 -19.07 -20.44
CA ALA A 97 -5.63 -18.34 -21.10
C ALA A 97 -4.24 -18.74 -20.57
N LEU A 98 -4.10 -18.87 -19.26
CA LEU A 98 -2.85 -19.32 -18.63
C LEU A 98 -2.52 -20.78 -18.99
N SER A 99 -3.51 -21.66 -19.03
CA SER A 99 -3.34 -23.06 -19.46
C SER A 99 -2.82 -23.13 -20.89
N ALA A 100 -3.38 -22.31 -21.79
CA ALA A 100 -2.91 -22.22 -23.18
C ALA A 100 -1.49 -21.63 -23.28
N GLU A 101 -1.15 -20.66 -22.42
CA GLU A 101 0.19 -20.04 -22.34
C GLU A 101 1.26 -21.03 -21.85
N LEU A 102 0.98 -21.80 -20.79
CA LEU A 102 1.94 -22.72 -20.17
C LEU A 102 2.08 -24.06 -20.91
N GLY A 103 1.09 -24.45 -21.71
CA GLY A 103 1.17 -25.62 -22.58
C GLY A 103 1.09 -26.97 -21.87
N ALA A 104 1.78 -27.97 -22.41
CA ALA A 104 1.69 -29.36 -21.97
C ALA A 104 2.13 -29.53 -20.51
N GLY A 105 1.22 -29.99 -19.65
CA GLY A 105 1.43 -30.18 -18.20
C GLY A 105 0.56 -29.27 -17.32
N PHE A 106 0.07 -28.16 -17.86
CA PHE A 106 -0.75 -27.18 -17.12
C PHE A 106 -2.18 -27.16 -17.63
N SER A 107 -2.93 -28.22 -17.35
CA SER A 107 -4.38 -28.21 -17.54
C SER A 107 -5.05 -27.17 -16.62
N THR A 108 -6.26 -26.73 -16.94
CA THR A 108 -7.07 -25.88 -16.05
C THR A 108 -7.19 -26.47 -14.64
N ARG A 109 -7.39 -27.80 -14.57
CA ARG A 109 -7.44 -28.56 -13.31
C ARG A 109 -6.11 -28.53 -12.55
N THR A 110 -4.97 -28.58 -13.25
CA THR A 110 -3.65 -28.45 -12.62
C THR A 110 -3.50 -27.07 -11.99
N ILE A 111 -3.89 -26.01 -12.72
CA ILE A 111 -3.83 -24.63 -12.24
C ILE A 111 -4.75 -24.44 -11.03
N GLU A 112 -5.97 -24.98 -11.06
CA GLU A 112 -6.91 -24.93 -9.92
C GLU A 112 -6.33 -25.64 -8.68
N ARG A 113 -5.69 -26.81 -8.85
CA ARG A 113 -5.02 -27.49 -7.74
C ARG A 113 -3.86 -26.68 -7.16
N ARG A 114 -3.07 -26.02 -8.01
CA ARG A 114 -2.01 -25.09 -7.57
C ARG A 114 -2.58 -23.86 -6.86
N MET A 115 -3.79 -23.43 -7.23
CA MET A 115 -4.46 -22.34 -6.54
C MET A 115 -4.86 -22.71 -5.11
N ASP A 116 -5.21 -23.96 -4.83
CA ASP A 116 -5.46 -24.41 -3.46
C ASP A 116 -4.19 -24.31 -2.59
N GLU A 117 -3.04 -24.72 -3.12
CA GLU A 117 -1.71 -24.56 -2.49
C GLU A 117 -1.39 -23.07 -2.23
N ILE A 118 -1.61 -22.22 -3.22
CA ILE A 118 -1.44 -20.76 -3.12
C ILE A 118 -2.35 -20.17 -2.04
N ILE A 119 -3.61 -20.61 -1.94
CA ILE A 119 -4.56 -20.16 -0.91
C ILE A 119 -4.10 -20.59 0.48
N GLU A 120 -3.57 -21.80 0.64
CA GLU A 120 -3.04 -22.29 1.90
C GLU A 120 -1.84 -21.46 2.37
N HIS A 121 -0.87 -21.18 1.47
CA HIS A 121 0.25 -20.28 1.76
C HIS A 121 -0.22 -18.87 2.15
N LEU A 122 -1.24 -18.36 1.47
CA LEU A 122 -1.80 -17.05 1.71
C LEU A 122 -2.48 -16.97 3.09
N GLN A 123 -3.22 -18.00 3.47
CA GLN A 123 -3.84 -18.12 4.79
C GLN A 123 -2.79 -18.20 5.89
N GLY A 124 -1.73 -18.98 5.70
CA GLY A 124 -0.60 -19.05 6.65
C GLY A 124 0.05 -17.67 6.88
N CYS A 125 0.23 -16.89 5.81
CA CYS A 125 0.76 -15.53 5.91
C CYS A 125 -0.19 -14.59 6.67
N LEU A 126 -1.50 -14.68 6.39
CA LEU A 126 -2.51 -13.88 7.10
C LEU A 126 -2.57 -14.24 8.59
N ASP A 127 -2.47 -15.53 8.92
CA ASP A 127 -2.44 -16.03 10.30
C ASP A 127 -1.21 -15.53 11.06
N GLN A 128 -0.05 -15.52 10.41
CA GLN A 128 1.17 -14.93 10.97
C GLN A 128 0.97 -13.44 11.26
N GLN A 129 0.40 -12.69 10.32
CA GLN A 129 0.13 -11.26 10.47
C GLN A 129 -0.90 -10.97 11.58
N CYS A 130 -1.85 -11.87 11.81
CA CYS A 130 -2.79 -11.77 12.94
C CYS A 130 -2.14 -12.08 14.30
N ARG A 131 -1.05 -12.86 14.34
CA ARG A 131 -0.35 -13.27 15.57
C ARG A 131 0.81 -12.34 15.92
N SER A 132 1.31 -11.56 14.97
CA SER A 132 2.38 -10.61 15.22
C SER A 132 1.91 -9.54 16.22
N PRO A 133 2.70 -9.25 17.27
CA PRO A 133 2.33 -8.28 18.27
C PRO A 133 2.06 -6.92 17.60
N LYS A 134 0.94 -6.30 17.97
CA LYS A 134 0.70 -4.88 17.78
C LYS A 134 1.97 -4.17 18.28
N ALA A 135 2.53 -3.27 17.46
CA ALA A 135 3.74 -2.52 17.83
C ALA A 135 3.64 -2.08 19.31
N PRO A 136 4.72 -2.18 20.10
CA PRO A 136 4.68 -1.85 21.51
C PRO A 136 4.06 -0.47 21.67
N GLU A 137 3.01 -0.39 22.50
CA GLU A 137 2.48 0.91 22.93
C GLU A 137 3.66 1.76 23.44
N PRO A 138 3.68 3.08 23.21
CA PRO A 138 4.74 3.95 23.69
C PRO A 138 4.66 4.07 25.22
N GLY A 139 5.07 3.02 25.92
CA GLY A 139 5.12 2.91 27.36
C GLY A 139 6.57 3.02 27.82
N THR A 140 6.88 4.16 28.46
CA THR A 140 8.09 4.38 29.28
C THR A 140 9.42 4.33 28.55
N ALA A 141 9.66 5.35 27.70
CA ALA A 141 11.03 5.83 27.50
C ALA A 141 11.59 6.24 28.88
N ARG A 142 12.55 5.45 29.37
CA ARG A 142 13.39 5.77 30.51
C ARG A 142 14.05 7.12 30.23
N GLN A 143 13.70 8.14 31.03
CA GLN A 143 14.33 9.45 30.98
C GLN A 143 15.84 9.28 31.15
N LEU A 144 16.59 9.48 30.06
CA LEU A 144 17.99 9.84 30.13
C LEU A 144 18.03 11.36 30.16
N GLU A 145 18.37 11.90 31.34
CA GLU A 145 18.68 13.32 31.55
C GLU A 145 19.74 13.80 30.55
N PRO A 146 19.54 14.93 29.85
CA PRO A 146 20.59 15.51 29.03
C PRO A 146 21.56 16.33 29.89
N ALA A 147 22.86 16.13 29.66
CA ALA A 147 23.92 16.97 30.21
C ALA A 147 23.83 18.41 29.67
N PRO A 148 24.25 19.44 30.44
CA PRO A 148 24.12 20.83 30.02
C PRO A 148 25.28 21.21 29.08
N GLY A 149 24.97 21.77 27.91
CA GLY A 149 26.01 22.28 27.03
C GLY A 149 25.52 22.85 25.70
N ASN A 150 25.38 24.17 25.68
CA ASN A 150 25.30 25.09 24.52
C ASN A 150 23.98 25.21 23.75
N ALA A 151 23.38 26.38 23.98
CA ALA A 151 22.29 26.99 23.24
C ALA A 151 22.70 27.38 21.81
N LEU A 152 22.02 26.80 20.83
CA LEU A 152 21.43 27.57 19.73
C LEU A 152 19.91 27.39 19.85
N ALA A 153 19.15 28.46 19.69
CA ALA A 153 17.71 28.49 19.90
C ALA A 153 17.00 27.30 19.19
N PRO A 154 16.24 26.45 19.91
CA PRO A 154 15.50 25.39 19.28
C PRO A 154 14.36 25.99 18.46
N ARG A 155 14.38 25.66 17.16
CA ARG A 155 13.20 25.72 16.28
C ARG A 155 12.08 24.95 16.98
N PRO A 156 10.80 25.40 16.93
CA PRO A 156 9.71 24.71 17.61
C PRO A 156 9.71 23.22 17.22
N GLU A 157 10.01 22.37 18.20
CA GLU A 157 9.86 20.92 18.10
C GLU A 157 8.42 20.63 17.65
N PRO A 158 8.21 19.86 16.57
CA PRO A 158 6.86 19.50 16.14
C PRO A 158 6.22 18.72 17.28
N GLY A 159 5.17 19.32 17.85
CA GLY A 159 4.48 18.79 19.01
C GLY A 159 4.06 17.34 18.82
N ARG A 160 4.09 16.57 19.91
CA ARG A 160 3.47 15.25 20.07
C ARG A 160 2.15 15.18 19.26
N GLY A 161 2.14 14.46 18.14
CA GLY A 161 1.05 14.46 17.16
C GLY A 161 1.45 14.65 15.69
N GLY A 162 2.63 14.19 15.27
CA GLY A 162 3.14 14.34 13.90
C GLY A 162 2.42 13.44 12.87
N VAL A 163 2.73 13.61 11.58
CA VAL A 163 2.16 12.79 10.49
C VAL A 163 2.31 11.29 10.75
N ASP A 164 3.45 10.86 11.28
CA ASP A 164 3.69 9.45 11.61
C ASP A 164 2.75 8.93 12.70
N ASP A 165 2.38 9.76 13.69
CA ASP A 165 1.40 9.41 14.72
C ASP A 165 0.00 9.32 14.11
N ALA A 166 -0.36 10.26 13.23
CA ALA A 166 -1.63 10.25 12.52
C ALA A 166 -1.77 9.03 11.59
N LEU A 167 -0.69 8.65 10.90
CA LEU A 167 -0.63 7.46 10.06
C LEU A 167 -0.75 6.17 10.87
N ARG A 168 -0.07 6.09 12.01
CA ARG A 168 -0.23 4.95 12.94
C ARG A 168 -1.65 4.87 13.49
N ALA A 169 -2.27 6.02 13.75
CA ALA A 169 -3.65 6.09 14.23
C ALA A 169 -4.69 5.66 13.19
N LEU A 170 -4.39 5.65 11.88
CA LEU A 170 -5.34 5.17 10.85
C LEU A 170 -5.81 3.73 11.06
N HIS A 171 -5.06 2.96 11.85
CA HIS A 171 -5.40 1.57 12.20
C HIS A 171 -6.30 1.47 13.44
N ASP A 172 -6.61 2.59 14.10
CA ASP A 172 -7.66 2.68 15.12
C ASP A 172 -9.01 2.90 14.42
N PRO A 173 -10.03 2.03 14.67
CA PRO A 173 -11.38 2.20 14.12
C PRO A 173 -12.03 3.56 14.40
N ARG A 174 -11.55 4.31 15.40
CA ARG A 174 -12.04 5.64 15.77
C ARG A 174 -11.33 6.78 15.05
N SER A 175 -10.23 6.51 14.36
CA SER A 175 -9.46 7.53 13.65
C SER A 175 -10.06 7.79 12.27
N THR A 176 -9.97 9.04 11.81
CA THR A 176 -10.45 9.43 10.49
C THR A 176 -9.27 9.61 9.53
N VAL A 177 -9.43 9.10 8.31
CA VAL A 177 -8.48 9.33 7.20
C VAL A 177 -8.23 10.83 7.01
N ARG A 178 -9.26 11.65 7.25
CA ARG A 178 -9.17 13.11 7.16
C ARG A 178 -8.10 13.71 8.05
N ARG A 179 -7.97 13.26 9.31
CA ARG A 179 -6.91 13.76 10.22
C ARG A 179 -5.52 13.49 9.66
N ALA A 180 -5.28 12.29 9.12
CA ALA A 180 -3.97 11.96 8.53
C ALA A 180 -3.68 12.79 7.28
N ILE A 181 -4.71 13.08 6.46
CA ILE A 181 -4.58 13.99 5.33
C ILE A 181 -4.25 15.40 5.81
N ASP A 182 -4.98 15.96 6.77
CA ASP A 182 -4.74 17.31 7.28
C ASP A 182 -3.33 17.43 7.88
N CYS A 183 -2.89 16.43 8.66
CA CYS A 183 -1.51 16.35 9.14
C CYS A 183 -0.51 16.31 7.98
N PHE A 184 -0.71 15.45 6.97
CA PHE A 184 0.15 15.37 5.80
C PHE A 184 0.27 16.72 5.08
N LEU A 185 -0.84 17.41 4.84
CA LEU A 185 -0.85 18.69 4.12
C LEU A 185 -0.06 19.78 4.84
N ALA A 186 0.00 19.73 6.18
CA ALA A 186 0.68 20.70 7.02
C ALA A 186 2.17 20.40 7.29
N HIS A 187 2.72 19.30 6.78
CA HIS A 187 4.10 18.89 7.07
C HIS A 187 4.96 18.76 5.83
N ASP A 188 6.27 18.93 6.02
CA ASP A 188 7.26 18.64 5.01
C ASP A 188 7.37 17.14 4.75
N VAL A 189 7.50 16.78 3.48
CA VAL A 189 7.76 15.42 3.01
C VAL A 189 8.94 15.40 2.05
N HIS A 190 9.65 14.28 2.04
CA HIS A 190 10.72 13.96 1.12
C HIS A 190 10.14 13.23 -0.09
N VAL A 191 10.41 13.77 -1.29
CA VAL A 191 9.87 13.25 -2.54
C VAL A 191 11.03 12.93 -3.47
N PRO A 192 11.16 11.70 -3.97
CA PRO A 192 12.25 11.34 -4.87
C PRO A 192 12.18 12.14 -6.18
N CYS A 193 13.35 12.49 -6.71
CA CYS A 193 13.45 13.18 -7.99
C CYS A 193 13.53 12.20 -9.16
N SER A 194 12.90 12.55 -10.28
CA SER A 194 13.18 11.89 -11.55
C SER A 194 14.57 12.30 -12.06
N PRO A 195 15.18 11.53 -12.99
CA PRO A 195 16.42 11.95 -13.65
C PRO A 195 16.33 13.32 -14.34
N ALA A 196 15.12 13.75 -14.72
CA ALA A 196 14.85 15.07 -15.31
C ALA A 196 14.66 16.20 -14.26
N GLY A 197 14.85 15.92 -12.97
CA GLY A 197 14.74 16.91 -11.89
C GLY A 197 13.33 17.18 -11.38
N GLY A 198 12.30 16.62 -12.02
CA GLY A 198 10.90 16.70 -11.57
C GLY A 198 10.56 15.69 -10.47
N LEU A 199 9.28 15.58 -10.12
CA LEU A 199 8.80 14.52 -9.22
C LEU A 199 9.01 13.15 -9.87
N ALA A 200 9.55 12.19 -9.13
CA ALA A 200 9.61 10.81 -9.58
C ALA A 200 8.22 10.18 -9.49
N ALA A 201 7.56 10.07 -10.63
CA ALA A 201 6.33 9.32 -10.77
C ALA A 201 6.63 7.83 -11.00
N VAL A 202 5.93 6.96 -10.29
CA VAL A 202 5.89 5.53 -10.51
C VAL A 202 4.58 5.17 -11.19
N ARG A 203 4.70 4.61 -12.40
CA ARG A 203 3.57 4.03 -13.11
C ARG A 203 3.70 2.52 -13.04
N ALA A 204 2.92 1.88 -12.18
CA ALA A 204 2.80 0.43 -12.23
C ALA A 204 2.01 0.06 -13.50
N ALA A 205 2.44 -0.99 -14.21
CA ALA A 205 1.87 -1.37 -15.50
C ALA A 205 0.34 -1.55 -15.42
N GLY A 206 -0.42 -0.74 -16.16
CA GLY A 206 -1.89 -0.78 -16.12
C GLY A 206 -2.50 -0.36 -14.76
N ARG A 207 -1.80 0.47 -13.98
CA ARG A 207 -2.31 1.14 -12.77
C ARG A 207 -2.20 2.67 -12.94
N SER A 208 -2.86 3.41 -12.06
CA SER A 208 -2.74 4.87 -11.95
C SER A 208 -1.29 5.29 -11.72
N THR A 209 -0.95 6.52 -12.09
CA THR A 209 0.36 7.11 -11.82
C THR A 209 0.40 7.56 -10.36
N TRP A 210 1.51 7.28 -9.67
CA TRP A 210 1.69 7.61 -8.26
C TRP A 210 3.00 8.34 -8.03
N VAL A 211 3.01 9.28 -7.07
CA VAL A 211 4.25 9.84 -6.52
C VAL A 211 4.44 9.29 -5.12
N CYS A 212 5.63 8.77 -4.84
CA CYS A 212 5.99 8.35 -3.49
C CYS A 212 6.42 9.57 -2.68
N ALA A 213 5.97 9.69 -1.44
CA ALA A 213 6.38 10.72 -0.49
C ALA A 213 6.75 10.07 0.83
N PHE A 214 7.70 10.65 1.55
CA PHE A 214 8.22 10.10 2.79
C PHE A 214 8.25 11.17 3.87
N THR A 215 7.72 10.86 5.05
CA THR A 215 7.71 11.81 6.18
C THR A 215 9.11 12.06 6.74
N ARG A 216 10.06 11.17 6.46
CA ARG A 216 11.44 11.23 6.93
C ARG A 216 12.42 10.81 5.83
N ALA A 217 13.62 11.38 5.85
CA ALA A 217 14.65 11.10 4.85
C ALA A 217 15.17 9.66 4.91
N ASP A 218 15.30 9.09 6.10
CA ASP A 218 15.73 7.70 6.31
C ASP A 218 14.75 6.69 5.67
N LEU A 219 13.44 6.94 5.75
CA LEU A 219 12.43 6.10 5.09
C LEU A 219 12.57 6.09 3.57
N LEU A 220 12.92 7.24 2.96
CA LEU A 220 13.19 7.32 1.53
C LEU A 220 14.43 6.49 1.16
N GLU A 221 15.51 6.62 1.92
CA GLU A 221 16.74 5.87 1.67
C GLU A 221 16.56 4.36 1.86
N ASP A 222 15.81 3.95 2.88
CA ASP A 222 15.44 2.55 3.10
C ASP A 222 14.65 2.00 1.91
N TYR A 223 13.65 2.77 1.44
CA TYR A 223 12.87 2.38 0.28
C TYR A 223 13.72 2.30 -0.99
N ARG A 224 14.66 3.23 -1.19
CA ARG A 224 15.60 3.20 -2.33
C ARG A 224 16.50 1.98 -2.31
N ARG A 225 17.00 1.59 -1.13
CA ARG A 225 17.83 0.39 -1.00
C ARG A 225 17.05 -0.89 -1.27
N ALA A 226 15.79 -0.92 -0.84
CA ALA A 226 14.93 -2.10 -0.98
C ALA A 226 14.22 -2.19 -2.35
N SER A 227 14.08 -1.07 -3.08
CA SER A 227 13.43 -1.04 -4.39
C SER A 227 14.44 -0.88 -5.52
N SER A 228 14.18 -1.51 -6.66
CA SER A 228 14.95 -1.29 -7.89
C SER A 228 14.46 -0.07 -8.68
N ALA A 229 13.89 0.94 -7.99
CA ALA A 229 13.28 2.09 -8.66
C ALA A 229 14.36 3.01 -9.28
N PRO A 230 14.22 3.43 -10.55
CA PRO A 230 15.24 4.20 -11.28
C PRO A 230 15.20 5.70 -10.94
N TRP A 231 15.13 6.03 -9.65
CA TRP A 231 15.07 7.42 -9.19
C TRP A 231 16.47 8.04 -9.13
N ALA A 232 16.54 9.36 -9.31
CA ALA A 232 17.77 10.08 -9.04
C ALA A 232 18.10 10.02 -7.53
N THR A 233 19.37 10.20 -7.19
CA THR A 233 19.84 10.21 -5.78
C THR A 233 19.27 11.39 -4.98
N GLY A 234 18.94 12.50 -5.66
CA GLY A 234 18.34 13.68 -5.03
C GLY A 234 16.90 13.50 -4.59
N SER A 235 16.44 14.30 -3.62
CA SER A 235 15.05 14.39 -3.22
C SER A 235 14.63 15.85 -3.05
N HIS A 236 13.36 16.14 -3.32
CA HIS A 236 12.72 17.41 -2.99
C HIS A 236 12.19 17.33 -1.56
N ARG A 237 12.32 18.42 -0.81
CA ARG A 237 11.60 18.64 0.44
C ARG A 237 10.46 19.61 0.15
N LEU A 238 9.22 19.14 0.25
CA LEU A 238 8.02 19.91 -0.08
C LEU A 238 7.02 19.83 1.06
N LEU A 239 6.28 20.91 1.29
CA LEU A 239 5.06 20.85 2.08
C LEU A 239 4.06 19.91 1.41
N GLY A 240 3.32 19.09 2.17
CA GLY A 240 2.34 18.16 1.61
C GLY A 240 1.31 18.84 0.70
N ALA A 241 0.86 20.05 1.04
CA ALA A 241 -0.01 20.86 0.19
C ALA A 241 0.62 21.22 -1.16
N ASP A 242 1.92 21.55 -1.17
CA ASP A 242 2.64 21.88 -2.40
C ASP A 242 2.93 20.64 -3.26
N LEU A 243 3.13 19.48 -2.62
CA LEU A 243 3.17 18.21 -3.33
C LEU A 243 1.83 17.93 -4.02
N VAL A 244 0.68 18.12 -3.36
CA VAL A 244 -0.65 17.96 -3.98
C VAL A 244 -0.83 18.91 -5.16
N ARG A 245 -0.47 20.19 -5.00
CA ARG A 245 -0.53 21.18 -6.10
C ARG A 245 0.36 20.80 -7.27
N THR A 246 1.55 20.26 -7.01
CA THR A 246 2.50 19.86 -8.06
C THR A 246 2.03 18.57 -8.76
N ALA A 247 1.56 17.58 -7.99
CA ALA A 247 1.09 16.30 -8.51
C ALA A 247 -0.17 16.41 -9.39
N THR A 248 -0.91 17.52 -9.26
CA THR A 248 -2.16 17.76 -10.00
C THR A 248 -2.01 18.73 -11.17
N ARG A 249 -0.79 19.25 -11.41
CA ARG A 249 -0.46 20.06 -12.59
C ARG A 249 -0.09 19.20 -13.80
N THR A 250 0.13 17.91 -13.60
CA THR A 250 0.42 16.96 -14.68
C THR A 250 -0.86 16.61 -15.44
N SER A 251 -0.72 16.30 -16.73
CA SER A 251 -1.84 15.89 -17.58
C SER A 251 -2.45 14.54 -17.17
N ASP A 252 -1.66 13.66 -16.55
CA ASP A 252 -2.12 12.38 -16.01
C ASP A 252 -2.57 12.56 -14.54
N PRO A 253 -3.73 12.02 -14.13
CA PRO A 253 -4.16 12.01 -12.74
C PRO A 253 -3.16 11.21 -11.88
N MET A 254 -2.53 11.88 -10.91
CA MET A 254 -1.55 11.26 -10.01
C MET A 254 -2.07 11.12 -8.59
N GLY A 255 -1.91 9.93 -8.02
CA GLY A 255 -2.07 9.68 -6.60
C GLY A 255 -0.78 9.93 -5.82
N ILE A 256 -0.87 9.98 -4.51
CA ILE A 256 0.27 10.08 -3.60
C ILE A 256 0.32 8.83 -2.72
N LEU A 257 1.49 8.23 -2.61
CA LEU A 257 1.77 7.15 -1.67
C LEU A 257 2.70 7.67 -0.59
N LEU A 258 2.19 7.79 0.63
CA LEU A 258 2.95 8.26 1.77
C LEU A 258 3.55 7.08 2.51
N ASN A 259 4.87 7.13 2.75
CA ASN A 259 5.68 6.08 3.38
C ASN A 259 5.40 4.67 2.83
N PRO A 260 5.47 4.45 1.49
CA PRO A 260 5.37 3.10 0.97
C PRO A 260 6.54 2.25 1.50
N CYS A 261 6.30 0.94 1.69
CA CYS A 261 7.35 -0.02 1.98
C CYS A 261 7.63 -0.89 0.75
N ALA A 262 8.90 -1.15 0.46
CA ALA A 262 9.34 -2.05 -0.62
C ALA A 262 9.56 -3.50 -0.13
N GLY A 263 9.35 -3.77 1.16
CA GLY A 263 9.66 -5.04 1.81
C GLY A 263 8.44 -5.78 2.36
N GLU A 264 8.58 -6.37 3.55
CA GLU A 264 7.61 -7.32 4.10
C GLU A 264 6.18 -6.75 4.21
N PRO A 265 5.14 -7.56 3.93
CA PRO A 265 3.74 -7.13 3.98
C PRO A 265 3.29 -6.53 5.33
N MET A 266 4.01 -6.86 6.41
CA MET A 266 3.76 -6.36 7.77
C MET A 266 4.20 -4.90 7.99
N ALA A 267 5.03 -4.34 7.11
CA ALA A 267 5.58 -2.99 7.24
C ALA A 267 4.60 -1.87 6.81
N LEU A 268 3.38 -2.20 6.37
CA LEU A 268 2.36 -1.22 5.96
C LEU A 268 1.81 -0.35 7.11
N THR A 269 2.29 -0.52 8.36
CA THR A 269 1.80 0.22 9.56
C THR A 269 1.91 1.73 9.49
N GLY A 270 2.67 2.27 8.53
CA GLY A 270 2.83 3.71 8.32
C GLY A 270 2.49 4.15 6.91
N THR A 271 1.91 3.29 6.07
CA THR A 271 1.63 3.62 4.67
C THR A 271 0.22 4.16 4.50
N MET A 272 0.07 5.23 3.72
CA MET A 272 -1.23 5.75 3.30
C MET A 272 -1.22 6.02 1.80
N SER A 273 -2.33 5.73 1.12
CA SER A 273 -2.54 6.13 -0.27
C SER A 273 -3.59 7.22 -0.37
N ILE A 274 -3.25 8.32 -1.02
CA ILE A 274 -4.19 9.34 -1.47
C ILE A 274 -4.41 9.12 -2.97
N PRO A 275 -5.55 8.54 -3.38
CA PRO A 275 -5.78 8.22 -4.79
C PRO A 275 -5.93 9.49 -5.65
N PRO A 276 -5.73 9.40 -6.97
CA PRO A 276 -5.78 10.57 -7.86
C PRO A 276 -7.04 11.42 -7.74
N VAL A 277 -8.20 10.79 -7.56
CA VAL A 277 -9.49 11.47 -7.38
C VAL A 277 -9.47 12.33 -6.12
N LEU A 278 -9.03 11.75 -5.00
CA LEU A 278 -8.91 12.46 -3.73
C LEU A 278 -7.82 13.55 -3.77
N THR A 279 -6.70 13.31 -4.46
CA THR A 279 -5.67 14.33 -4.68
C THR A 279 -6.25 15.55 -5.42
N ALA A 280 -7.11 15.32 -6.41
CA ALA A 280 -7.79 16.40 -7.14
C ALA A 280 -8.81 17.14 -6.26
N GLU A 281 -9.60 16.43 -5.46
CA GLU A 281 -10.55 17.04 -4.50
C GLU A 281 -9.85 17.91 -3.45
N ILE A 282 -8.74 17.42 -2.90
CA ILE A 282 -7.91 18.17 -1.95
C ILE A 282 -7.39 19.45 -2.60
N ARG A 283 -6.93 19.39 -3.87
CA ARG A 283 -6.46 20.59 -4.59
C ARG A 283 -7.54 21.66 -4.71
N GLU A 284 -8.77 21.28 -5.06
CA GLU A 284 -9.86 22.27 -5.17
C GLU A 284 -10.18 22.93 -3.83
N THR A 285 -10.07 22.18 -2.74
CA THR A 285 -10.21 22.73 -1.38
C THR A 285 -9.09 23.75 -1.08
N LEU A 286 -7.83 23.40 -1.39
CA LEU A 286 -6.66 24.28 -1.20
C LEU A 286 -6.64 25.54 -2.09
N ARG A 287 -7.53 25.66 -3.08
CA ARG A 287 -7.72 26.86 -3.91
C ARG A 287 -8.77 27.82 -3.34
N SER A 288 -9.62 27.32 -2.47
CA SER A 288 -10.75 28.05 -1.90
C SER A 288 -10.39 28.76 -0.58
N GLU A 289 -9.17 28.53 -0.09
CA GLU A 289 -8.55 29.15 1.10
C GLU A 289 -7.50 30.19 0.67
#